data_AF-A0A7Y4VTF6-F1
#
_entry.id   AF-A0A7Y4VTF6-F1
#
_cell.length_a   1.000
_cell.length_b   1.000
_cell.length_c   1.000
_cell.angle_alpha   90.00
_cell.angle_beta   90.00
_cell.angle_gamma   90.00
#
_symmetry.space_group_name_H-M   'P 1'
#
loop_
_entity.id
_entity.type
_entity.pdbx_description
1 polymer ?
#
loop_
_entity_poly.entity_id
_entity_poly.type
_entity_poly.pdbx_seq_one_letter_code
_entity_poly.pdbx_strand_id
1 'polypeptide(L)'
;MSKQPFRVTLLLWLVLTLTIWNFIRFWTALTWREVLNEFSSQPASAIITVSGAVWMFIGIFILWSVWQKKAWAAKLLLGASAGYTVWYWSERLIWQSPHPNWPFAVIVNLVLLGFILFAIKSLSREAYEQKNENPKSE
;
A
#
# COMPACT_ATOMS: atom_id res chain seq x y z
N MET A 1 -12.04 -17.95 18.70
CA MET A 1 -11.44 -16.78 17.99
C MET A 1 -10.06 -17.21 17.51
N SER A 2 -9.97 -17.75 16.29
CA SER A 2 -8.70 -18.27 15.76
C SER A 2 -7.68 -17.14 15.68
N LYS A 3 -6.51 -17.33 16.28
CA LYS A 3 -5.41 -16.36 16.22
C LYS A 3 -5.08 -16.14 14.75
N GLN A 4 -5.33 -14.93 14.22
CA GLN A 4 -4.77 -14.55 12.93
C GLN A 4 -3.25 -14.75 13.02
N PRO A 5 -2.62 -15.40 12.03
CA PRO A 5 -1.19 -15.63 12.10
C PRO A 5 -0.49 -14.28 12.14
N PHE A 6 0.51 -14.18 13.01
CA PHE A 6 1.30 -12.97 13.27
C PHE A 6 1.72 -12.22 11.99
N ARG A 7 1.99 -12.97 10.91
CA ARG A 7 2.37 -12.45 9.58
C ARG A 7 1.26 -11.59 8.95
N VAL A 8 0.01 -12.00 9.04
CA VAL A 8 -1.15 -11.27 8.50
C VAL A 8 -1.40 -10.01 9.32
N THR A 9 -1.24 -10.08 10.64
CA THR A 9 -1.31 -8.89 11.51
C THR A 9 -0.22 -7.88 11.16
N LEU A 10 1.03 -8.33 10.99
CA LEU A 10 2.13 -7.46 10.59
C LEU A 10 1.91 -6.84 9.20
N LEU A 11 1.36 -7.61 8.26
CA LEU A 11 0.96 -7.11 6.94
C LEU A 11 -0.14 -6.03 7.05
N LEU A 12 -1.16 -6.26 7.88
CA LEU A 12 -2.22 -5.27 8.11
C LEU A 12 -1.66 -3.97 8.71
N TRP A 13 -0.73 -4.07 9.65
CA TRP A 13 -0.04 -2.91 10.19
C TRP A 13 0.76 -2.16 9.12
N LEU A 14 1.50 -2.87 8.27
CA LEU A 14 2.23 -2.26 7.16
C LEU A 14 1.28 -1.48 6.23
N VAL A 15 0.19 -2.12 5.79
CA VAL A 15 -0.80 -1.48 4.90
C VAL A 15 -1.47 -0.29 5.60
N LEU A 16 -1.77 -0.41 6.90
CA LEU A 16 -2.37 0.67 7.69
C LEU A 16 -1.43 1.88 7.79
N THR A 17 -0.15 1.66 8.11
CA THR A 17 0.84 2.74 8.15
C THR A 17 0.98 3.44 6.81
N LEU A 18 1.04 2.67 5.71
CA LEU A 18 1.07 3.26 4.36
C LEU A 18 -0.23 4.02 4.03
N THR A 19 -1.38 3.51 4.46
CA THR A 19 -2.68 4.18 4.25
C THR A 19 -2.71 5.52 4.98
N ILE A 20 -2.29 5.54 6.24
CA ILE A 20 -2.22 6.76 7.06
C ILE A 20 -1.22 7.75 6.43
N TRP A 21 -0.06 7.27 5.98
CA TRP A 21 0.92 8.11 5.30
C TRP A 21 0.34 8.78 4.05
N ASN A 22 -0.38 8.02 3.20
CA ASN A 22 -1.01 8.57 2.00
C ASN A 22 -2.20 9.49 2.32
N PHE A 23 -2.92 9.25 3.41
CA PHE A 23 -3.94 10.18 3.91
C PHE A 23 -3.32 11.51 4.35
N ILE A 24 -2.24 11.48 5.14
CA ILE A 24 -1.51 12.69 5.54
C ILE A 24 -1.03 13.44 4.30
N ARG A 25 -0.46 12.73 3.33
CA ARG A 25 -0.01 13.30 2.04
C ARG A 25 -1.15 13.96 1.27
N PHE A 26 -2.30 13.29 1.16
CA PHE A 26 -3.50 13.83 0.51
C PHE A 26 -4.00 15.09 1.23
N TRP A 27 -4.14 15.01 2.55
CA TRP A 27 -4.66 16.08 3.39
C TRP A 27 -3.76 17.32 3.33
N THR A 28 -2.46 17.15 3.53
CA THR A 28 -1.48 18.24 3.46
C THR A 28 -1.46 18.91 2.09
N ALA A 29 -1.52 18.15 1.00
CA ALA A 29 -1.59 18.71 -0.35
C ALA A 29 -2.89 19.48 -0.61
N LEU A 30 -3.99 19.10 0.03
CA LEU A 30 -5.27 19.79 -0.07
C LEU A 30 -5.27 21.08 0.77
N THR A 31 -4.84 21.01 2.04
CA THR A 31 -4.86 22.14 2.97
C THR A 31 -3.84 23.20 2.58
N TRP A 32 -2.63 22.81 2.17
CA TRP A 32 -1.52 23.74 1.90
C TRP A 32 -1.29 23.94 0.40
N ARG A 33 -2.35 23.79 -0.40
CA ARG A 33 -2.27 23.87 -1.86
C ARG A 33 -1.71 25.20 -2.35
N GLU A 34 -2.10 26.30 -1.72
CA GLU A 34 -1.62 27.65 -2.08
C GLU A 34 -0.12 27.78 -1.84
N VAL A 35 0.35 27.36 -0.66
CA VAL A 35 1.78 27.34 -0.31
C VAL A 35 2.56 26.46 -1.29
N LEU A 36 2.08 25.26 -1.58
CA LEU A 36 2.75 24.36 -2.53
C LEU A 36 2.83 24.96 -3.94
N ASN A 37 1.80 25.68 -4.37
CA ASN A 37 1.80 26.36 -5.68
C ASN A 37 2.73 27.58 -5.69
N GLU A 38 2.75 28.36 -4.61
CA GLU A 38 3.62 29.53 -4.44
C GLU A 38 5.10 29.14 -4.56
N PHE A 39 5.51 28.07 -3.88
CA PHE A 39 6.88 27.56 -3.93
C PHE A 39 7.17 26.64 -5.13
N SER A 40 6.25 26.56 -6.11
CA SER A 40 6.39 25.73 -7.31
C SER A 40 6.83 24.30 -6.99
N SER A 41 6.15 23.66 -6.03
CA SER A 41 6.50 22.33 -5.54
C SER A 41 6.60 21.31 -6.68
N GLN A 42 7.61 20.45 -6.62
CA GLN A 42 7.74 19.32 -7.52
C GLN A 42 7.57 18.01 -6.74
N PRO A 43 6.60 17.14 -7.10
CA PRO A 43 5.59 17.31 -8.14
C PRO A 43 4.52 18.36 -7.80
N ALA A 44 3.73 18.75 -8.81
CA ALA A 44 2.65 19.72 -8.65
C ALA A 44 1.65 19.27 -7.57
N SER A 45 1.11 20.22 -6.81
CA SER A 45 0.17 19.97 -5.69
C SER A 45 -0.97 19.01 -6.07
N ALA A 46 -1.55 19.20 -7.26
CA ALA A 46 -2.63 18.35 -7.78
C ALA A 46 -2.21 16.86 -7.92
N ILE A 47 -0.98 16.59 -8.37
CA ILE A 47 -0.45 15.22 -8.50
C ILE A 47 -0.29 14.60 -7.11
N ILE A 48 0.20 15.36 -6.13
CA ILE A 48 0.35 14.91 -4.75
C ILE A 48 -1.02 14.58 -4.14
N THR A 49 -2.02 15.43 -4.34
CA THR A 49 -3.40 15.20 -3.88
C THR A 49 -3.98 13.93 -4.50
N VAL A 50 -3.95 13.79 -5.83
CA VAL A 50 -4.55 12.65 -6.53
C VAL A 50 -3.86 11.34 -6.14
N SER A 51 -2.53 11.31 -6.17
CA SER A 51 -1.77 10.11 -5.80
C SER A 51 -1.98 9.70 -4.35
N GLY A 52 -1.98 10.67 -3.42
CA GLY A 52 -2.30 10.41 -2.02
C GLY A 52 -3.70 9.81 -1.84
N ALA A 53 -4.71 10.36 -2.53
CA ALA A 53 -6.07 9.84 -2.47
C ALA A 53 -6.16 8.41 -3.04
N VAL A 54 -5.60 8.17 -4.23
CA VAL A 54 -5.59 6.85 -4.89
C VAL A 54 -5.00 5.78 -3.97
N TRP A 55 -3.81 6.04 -3.41
CA TRP A 55 -3.15 5.06 -2.56
C TRP A 55 -3.79 4.89 -1.19
N MET A 56 -4.40 5.95 -0.64
CA MET A 56 -5.21 5.86 0.56
C MET A 56 -6.42 4.93 0.32
N PHE A 57 -7.19 5.15 -0.74
CA PHE A 57 -8.38 4.32 -1.01
C PHE A 57 -8.02 2.87 -1.34
N ILE A 58 -6.94 2.63 -2.10
CA ILE A 58 -6.42 1.29 -2.34
C ILE A 58 -6.03 0.62 -1.02
N GLY A 59 -5.34 1.34 -0.12
CA GLY A 59 -4.94 0.84 1.19
C GLY A 59 -6.14 0.44 2.06
N ILE A 60 -7.16 1.31 2.15
CA ILE A 60 -8.43 1.01 2.84
C ILE A 60 -9.10 -0.22 2.25
N PHE A 61 -9.17 -0.32 0.92
CA PHE A 61 -9.80 -1.44 0.24
C PHE A 61 -9.06 -2.76 0.48
N ILE A 62 -7.73 -2.74 0.53
CA ILE A 62 -6.91 -3.90 0.91
C ILE A 62 -7.19 -4.30 2.36
N LEU A 63 -7.15 -3.37 3.31
CA LEU A 63 -7.44 -3.63 4.72
C LEU A 63 -8.81 -4.30 4.89
N TRP A 64 -9.83 -3.75 4.24
CA TRP A 64 -11.17 -4.32 4.23
C TRP A 64 -11.19 -5.73 3.63
N SER A 65 -10.53 -5.94 2.49
CA SER A 65 -10.51 -7.25 1.80
C SER A 65 -9.85 -8.35 2.63
N VAL A 66 -8.77 -8.00 3.34
CA VAL A 66 -8.02 -8.91 4.23
C VAL A 66 -8.83 -9.18 5.49
N TRP A 67 -9.45 -8.15 6.09
CA TRP A 67 -10.34 -8.32 7.23
C TRP A 67 -11.48 -9.29 6.90
N GLN A 68 -12.10 -9.11 5.73
CA GLN A 68 -13.17 -9.97 5.24
C GLN A 68 -12.67 -11.32 4.68
N LYS A 69 -11.37 -11.61 4.81
CA LYS A 69 -10.72 -12.86 4.37
C LYS A 69 -11.05 -13.23 2.93
N LYS A 70 -11.15 -12.24 2.03
CA LYS A 70 -11.52 -12.47 0.63
C LYS A 70 -10.39 -13.19 -0.10
N ALA A 71 -10.73 -14.22 -0.88
CA ALA A 71 -9.75 -14.97 -1.68
C ALA A 71 -9.00 -14.13 -2.72
N TRP A 72 -9.59 -13.02 -3.17
CA TRP A 72 -8.95 -12.08 -4.11
C TRP A 72 -8.04 -11.05 -3.42
N ALA A 73 -8.03 -10.96 -2.08
CA ALA A 73 -7.19 -10.01 -1.34
C ALA A 73 -5.70 -10.20 -1.63
N ALA A 74 -5.24 -11.44 -1.78
CA ALA A 74 -3.87 -11.78 -2.15
C ALA A 74 -3.47 -11.19 -3.52
N LYS A 75 -4.35 -11.32 -4.53
CA LYS A 75 -4.10 -10.78 -5.87
C LYS A 75 -4.10 -9.26 -5.87
N LEU A 76 -5.04 -8.65 -5.14
CA LEU A 76 -5.12 -7.20 -4.99
C LEU A 76 -3.85 -6.66 -4.32
N LEU A 77 -3.41 -7.27 -3.23
CA LEU A 77 -2.20 -6.87 -2.51
C LEU A 77 -0.95 -6.96 -3.41
N LEU A 78 -0.83 -8.03 -4.19
CA LEU A 78 0.27 -8.18 -5.14
C LEU A 78 0.27 -7.04 -6.19
N GLY A 79 -0.88 -6.83 -6.85
CA GLY A 79 -1.02 -5.77 -7.84
C GLY A 79 -0.76 -4.37 -7.26
N ALA A 80 -1.29 -4.10 -6.06
CA ALA A 80 -1.05 -2.85 -5.37
C ALA A 80 0.42 -2.65 -4.98
N SER A 81 1.10 -3.70 -4.51
CA SER A 81 2.52 -3.62 -4.15
C SER A 81 3.43 -3.34 -5.35
N ALA A 82 3.12 -3.94 -6.51
CA ALA A 82 3.81 -3.66 -7.76
C ALA A 82 3.55 -2.23 -8.23
N GLY A 83 2.28 -1.81 -8.25
CA GLY A 83 1.90 -0.45 -8.62
C GLY A 83 2.53 0.61 -7.70
N TYR A 84 2.55 0.36 -6.38
CA TYR A 84 3.13 1.29 -5.40
C TYR A 84 4.63 1.43 -5.62
N THR A 85 5.30 0.32 -5.93
CA THR A 85 6.74 0.32 -6.24
C THR A 85 7.04 1.12 -7.50
N VAL A 86 6.29 0.88 -8.59
CA VAL A 86 6.45 1.64 -9.84
C VAL A 86 6.19 3.12 -9.62
N TRP A 87 5.11 3.45 -8.91
CA TRP A 87 4.77 4.83 -8.57
C TRP A 87 5.87 5.52 -7.78
N TYR A 88 6.33 4.90 -6.69
CA TYR A 88 7.37 5.43 -5.82
C TYR A 88 8.67 5.73 -6.58
N TRP A 89 9.13 4.77 -7.39
CA TRP A 89 10.35 4.95 -8.17
C TRP A 89 10.18 5.98 -9.29
N SER A 90 9.01 6.04 -9.93
CA SER A 90 8.72 7.08 -10.92
C SER A 90 8.82 8.47 -10.28
N GLU A 91 8.20 8.65 -9.10
CA GLU A 91 8.27 9.95 -8.43
C GLU A 91 9.68 10.35 -8.06
N ARG A 92 10.43 9.41 -7.50
CA ARG A 92 11.80 9.62 -7.05
C ARG A 92 12.74 9.94 -8.20
N LEU A 93 12.64 9.23 -9.32
CA LEU A 93 13.53 9.41 -10.46
C LEU A 93 13.21 10.70 -11.24
N ILE A 94 11.94 11.11 -11.31
CA ILE A 94 11.53 12.30 -12.06
C ILE A 94 11.73 13.59 -11.26
N TRP A 95 11.34 13.62 -9.97
CA TRP A 95 11.25 14.87 -9.21
C TRP A 95 12.29 15.05 -8.10
N GLN A 96 13.04 14.02 -7.70
CA GLN A 96 14.01 14.13 -6.60
C GLN A 96 15.46 14.12 -7.10
N SER A 97 16.01 15.28 -7.48
CA SER A 97 17.43 15.44 -7.81
C SER A 97 18.10 16.42 -6.83
N PRO A 98 19.15 16.03 -6.09
CA PRO A 98 19.87 14.74 -6.11
C PRO A 98 19.07 13.61 -5.43
N HIS A 99 19.34 12.34 -5.78
CA HIS A 99 18.75 11.18 -5.12
C HIS A 99 19.54 10.83 -3.84
N PRO A 100 19.13 11.32 -2.65
CA PRO A 100 19.81 10.97 -1.42
C PRO A 100 19.61 9.47 -1.19
N ASN A 101 20.42 8.80 -0.37
CA ASN A 101 20.11 7.47 0.23
C ASN A 101 19.57 6.36 -0.71
N TRP A 102 19.87 6.38 -2.02
CA TRP A 102 19.30 5.43 -2.97
C TRP A 102 19.56 3.95 -2.65
N PRO A 103 20.74 3.53 -2.13
CA PRO A 103 20.96 2.12 -1.82
C PRO A 103 20.05 1.64 -0.70
N PHE A 104 19.85 2.47 0.33
CA PHE A 104 18.94 2.19 1.44
C PHE A 104 17.50 2.01 0.93
N ALA A 105 17.06 2.89 0.03
CA ALA A 105 15.71 2.81 -0.52
C ALA A 105 15.46 1.56 -1.36
N VAL A 106 16.45 1.13 -2.17
CA VAL A 106 16.38 -0.14 -2.90
C VAL A 106 16.26 -1.31 -1.93
N ILE A 107 17.12 -1.37 -0.91
CA ILE A 107 17.13 -2.46 0.06
C ILE A 107 15.78 -2.55 0.79
N VAL A 108 15.27 -1.42 1.30
CA VAL A 108 13.97 -1.37 1.99
C VAL A 108 12.84 -1.81 1.06
N ASN A 109 12.83 -1.33 -0.18
CA ASN A 109 11.79 -1.70 -1.14
C ASN A 109 11.81 -3.20 -1.44
N LEU A 110 12.99 -3.80 -1.65
CA LEU A 110 13.14 -5.24 -1.86
C LEU A 110 12.73 -6.07 -0.63
N VAL A 111 13.11 -5.64 0.58
CA VAL A 111 12.72 -6.29 1.83
C VAL A 111 11.20 -6.29 2.00
N LEU A 112 10.55 -5.15 1.75
CA LEU A 112 9.10 -5.03 1.83
C LEU A 112 8.39 -5.92 0.79
N LEU A 113 8.87 -5.94 -0.45
CA LEU A 113 8.32 -6.83 -1.49
C LEU A 113 8.49 -8.30 -1.11
N GLY A 114 9.67 -8.71 -0.62
CA GLY A 114 9.92 -10.05 -0.13
C GLY A 114 8.97 -10.44 1.03
N PHE A 115 8.77 -9.53 1.98
CA PHE A 115 7.82 -9.71 3.07
C PHE A 115 6.37 -9.85 2.58
N ILE A 116 5.94 -9.02 1.63
CA ILE A 116 4.59 -9.09 1.04
C ILE A 116 4.38 -10.44 0.33
N LEU A 117 5.33 -10.88 -0.49
CA LEU A 117 5.28 -12.17 -1.17
C LEU A 117 5.18 -13.33 -0.17
N PHE A 118 5.91 -13.24 0.93
CA PHE A 118 5.84 -14.22 2.01
C PHE A 118 4.48 -14.21 2.73
N ALA A 119 3.93 -13.04 3.02
CA ALA A 119 2.64 -12.88 3.70
C ALA A 119 1.46 -13.34 2.82
N ILE A 120 1.53 -13.12 1.50
CA ILE A 120 0.53 -13.57 0.52
C ILE A 120 0.28 -15.09 0.59
N LYS A 121 1.33 -15.88 0.83
CA LYS A 121 1.20 -17.34 0.97
C LYS A 121 0.33 -17.72 2.19
N SER A 122 0.46 -16.99 3.30
CA SER A 122 -0.39 -17.18 4.49
C SER A 122 -1.84 -16.79 4.20
N LEU A 123 -2.03 -15.63 3.59
CA LEU A 123 -3.36 -15.09 3.29
C LEU A 123 -4.15 -15.98 2.33
N SER A 124 -3.47 -16.53 1.32
CA SER A 124 -4.10 -17.44 0.35
C SER A 124 -4.57 -18.71 1.05
N ARG A 125 -3.74 -19.31 1.91
CA ARG A 125 -4.09 -20.54 2.64
C ARG A 125 -5.35 -20.36 3.49
N GLU A 126 -5.43 -19.28 4.27
CA GLU A 126 -6.60 -18.99 5.11
C GLU A 126 -7.87 -18.81 4.29
N ALA A 127 -7.80 -18.14 3.15
CA ALA A 127 -8.95 -17.96 2.28
C ALA A 127 -9.43 -19.28 1.65
N TYR A 128 -8.51 -20.20 1.35
CA TYR A 128 -8.85 -21.54 0.85
C TYR A 128 -9.48 -22.41 1.94
N GLU A 129 -8.92 -22.43 3.15
CA GLU A 129 -9.46 -23.18 4.29
C GLU A 129 -10.91 -22.76 4.57
N GLN A 130 -11.20 -21.46 4.60
CA GLN A 130 -12.55 -20.97 4.84
C GLN A 130 -13.54 -21.28 3.70
N LYS A 131 -13.09 -21.26 2.44
CA LYS A 131 -13.93 -21.65 1.30
C LYS A 131 -14.35 -23.12 1.39
N ASN A 132 -13.47 -23.98 1.91
CA ASN A 132 -13.76 -25.40 2.09
C ASN A 132 -14.67 -25.66 3.30
N GLU A 133 -14.56 -24.88 4.38
CA GLU A 133 -15.41 -25.01 5.57
C GLU A 133 -16.85 -24.51 5.36
N ASN A 134 -17.05 -23.51 4.48
CA ASN A 134 -18.37 -22.98 4.18
C ASN A 134 -18.59 -22.93 2.65
N PRO A 135 -18.77 -24.11 2.01
CA PRO A 135 -19.10 -24.15 0.59
C PRO A 135 -20.44 -23.42 0.43
N LYS A 136 -20.50 -22.48 -0.52
CA LYS A 136 -21.76 -21.81 -0.86
C LYS A 136 -22.79 -22.90 -1.17
N SER A 137 -23.80 -23.04 -0.33
CA SER A 137 -24.98 -23.85 -0.65
C SER A 137 -25.69 -23.13 -1.79
N GLU A 138 -25.55 -23.68 -3.00
CA GLU A 138 -26.38 -23.31 -4.15
C GLU A 138 -27.83 -23.75 -3.94
#